data_AF-X1LG29-F1
#
_entry.id   AF-X1LG29-F1
#
_cell.length_a   1.000
_cell.length_b   1.000
_cell.length_c   1.000
_cell.angle_alpha   90.00
_cell.angle_beta   90.00
_cell.angle_gamma   90.00
#
_symmetry.space_group_name_H-M   'P 1'
#
loop_
_entity.id
_entity.type
_entity.pdbx_description
1 polymer ?
#
loop_
_entity_poly.entity_id
_entity_poly.type
_entity_poly.pdbx_seq_one_letter_code
_entity_poly.pdbx_strand_id
1 'polypeptide(L)'
;MNLFAQKTEAFGLDISDLSLKIIKLDKAKLTSFGETKIPSGIIKEGEVKDRKSLSQIIEKAVKEVKGKRLKSKYVILSLPEEKSFLDVFQIPLMKKEEVESAVRFEAENHIPIPLDKVIEIFIT
;
A
#
# COMPACT_ATOMS: atom_id res chain seq x y z
N MET A 1 10.63 -31.90 -2.03
CA MET A 1 11.22 -31.04 -3.09
C MET A 1 10.21 -29.94 -3.41
N ASN A 2 10.49 -28.69 -3.02
CA ASN A 2 9.63 -27.54 -3.34
C ASN A 2 10.10 -26.91 -4.66
N LEU A 3 9.48 -27.29 -5.78
CA LEU A 3 9.81 -26.80 -7.12
C LEU A 3 8.91 -25.63 -7.59
N PHE A 4 7.89 -25.24 -6.82
CA PHE A 4 6.87 -24.26 -7.24
C PHE A 4 6.67 -23.06 -6.31
N ALA A 5 7.46 -22.90 -5.25
CA ALA A 5 7.43 -21.67 -4.47
C ALA A 5 8.32 -20.61 -5.14
N GLN A 6 7.88 -20.04 -6.27
CA GLN A 6 8.52 -18.85 -6.82
C GLN A 6 8.30 -17.71 -5.82
N LYS A 7 9.29 -17.46 -4.97
CA LYS A 7 9.23 -16.36 -4.01
C LYS A 7 9.22 -15.06 -4.82
N THR A 8 8.05 -14.44 -4.89
CA THR A 8 7.88 -13.11 -5.49
C THR A 8 8.76 -12.13 -4.71
N GLU A 9 9.91 -11.79 -5.27
CA GLU A 9 10.76 -10.76 -4.70
C GLU A 9 10.04 -9.43 -4.93
N ALA A 10 9.78 -8.65 -3.90
CA ALA A 10 9.15 -7.32 -4.04
C ALA A 10 10.04 -6.26 -3.37
N PHE A 11 9.88 -5.01 -3.78
CA PHE A 11 10.49 -3.87 -3.10
C PHE A 11 9.39 -2.96 -2.52
N GLY A 12 9.72 -2.25 -1.45
CA GLY A 12 8.84 -1.27 -0.83
C GLY A 12 8.81 0.01 -1.65
N LEU A 13 7.62 0.52 -1.90
CA LEU A 13 7.35 1.76 -2.60
C LEU A 13 6.38 2.60 -1.76
N ASP A 14 6.86 3.72 -1.26
CA ASP A 14 6.07 4.70 -0.52
C ASP A 14 5.82 5.91 -1.44
N ILE A 15 4.55 6.32 -1.57
CA ILE A 15 4.13 7.43 -2.43
C ILE A 15 3.33 8.40 -1.57
N SER A 16 3.82 9.63 -1.45
CA SER A 16 3.11 10.74 -0.83
C SER A 16 2.94 11.90 -1.82
N ASP A 17 2.21 12.93 -1.41
CA ASP A 17 2.01 14.14 -2.22
C ASP A 17 3.32 14.86 -2.61
N LEU A 18 4.38 14.68 -1.82
CA LEU A 18 5.64 15.43 -1.95
C LEU A 18 6.81 14.57 -2.43
N SER A 19 6.75 13.26 -2.22
CA SER A 19 7.91 12.38 -2.43
C SER A 19 7.51 10.96 -2.73
N LEU A 20 8.35 10.29 -3.50
CA LEU A 20 8.35 8.86 -3.71
C LEU A 20 9.61 8.28 -3.09
N LYS A 21 9.47 7.26 -2.25
CA LYS A 21 10.59 6.55 -1.64
C LYS A 21 10.57 5.08 -2.03
N ILE A 22 11.75 4.53 -2.29
CA ILE A 22 11.95 3.12 -2.65
C ILE A 22 12.94 2.50 -1.68
N ILE A 23 12.58 1.34 -1.13
CA ILE A 23 13.44 0.55 -0.25
C ILE A 23 13.40 -0.91 -0.69
N LYS A 24 14.57 -1.55 -0.77
CA LYS A 24 14.67 -3.01 -0.91
C LYS A 24 15.52 -3.59 0.21
N LEU A 25 14.92 -4.53 0.95
CA LEU A 25 15.60 -5.28 2.01
C LEU A 25 15.91 -6.71 1.55
N ASP A 26 17.07 -7.21 1.94
CA ASP A 26 17.43 -8.63 1.86
C ASP A 26 17.85 -9.09 3.25
N LYS A 27 17.06 -10.00 3.86
CA LYS A 27 17.27 -10.49 5.24
C LYS A 27 17.53 -9.33 6.23
N ALA A 28 16.65 -8.32 6.21
CA ALA A 28 16.73 -7.10 7.01
C ALA A 28 17.93 -6.16 6.73
N LYS A 29 18.73 -6.43 5.69
CA LYS A 29 19.78 -5.52 5.23
C LYS A 29 19.28 -4.64 4.09
N LEU A 30 19.53 -3.34 4.17
CA LEU A 30 19.25 -2.41 3.09
C LEU A 30 20.13 -2.72 1.88
N THR A 31 19.52 -3.04 0.74
CA THR A 31 20.24 -3.34 -0.51
C THR A 31 20.08 -2.27 -1.57
N SER A 32 18.95 -1.57 -1.54
CA SER A 32 18.63 -0.51 -2.51
C SER A 32 17.77 0.56 -1.83
N PHE A 33 18.05 1.82 -2.13
CA PHE A 33 17.30 2.97 -1.64
C PHE A 33 17.18 4.04 -2.72
N GLY A 34 16.03 4.70 -2.80
CA GLY A 34 15.81 5.84 -3.67
C GLY A 34 14.80 6.81 -3.07
N GLU A 35 15.00 8.09 -3.31
CA GLU A 35 14.04 9.13 -2.96
C GLU A 35 13.95 10.10 -4.14
N THR A 36 12.73 10.45 -4.54
CA THR A 36 12.46 11.35 -5.64
C THR A 36 11.34 12.30 -5.24
N LYS A 37 11.58 13.60 -5.38
CA LYS A 37 10.54 14.61 -5.12
C LYS A 37 9.46 14.53 -6.20
N ILE A 38 8.21 14.60 -5.77
CA ILE A 38 7.04 14.71 -6.65
C ILE A 38 6.69 16.20 -6.76
N PRO A 39 6.67 16.77 -7.97
CA PRO A 39 6.16 18.12 -8.19
C PRO A 39 4.71 18.28 -7.70
N SER A 40 4.43 19.45 -7.11
CA SER A 40 3.10 19.81 -6.64
C SER A 40 2.07 19.70 -7.77
N GLY A 41 0.89 19.16 -7.45
CA GLY A 41 -0.23 19.04 -8.38
C GLY A 41 -0.30 17.69 -9.13
N ILE A 42 0.72 16.85 -9.04
CA ILE A 42 0.66 15.46 -9.55
C ILE A 42 -0.20 14.59 -8.63
N ILE A 43 0.02 14.71 -7.33
CA ILE A 43 -0.82 14.12 -6.29
C ILE A 43 -1.29 15.28 -5.40
N LYS A 44 -2.55 15.23 -4.99
CA LYS A 44 -3.15 16.20 -4.08
C LYS A 44 -4.15 15.50 -3.17
N GLU A 45 -3.96 15.63 -1.87
CA GLU A 45 -4.83 15.06 -0.83
C GLU A 45 -5.00 13.55 -1.02
N GLY A 46 -3.88 12.84 -1.29
CA GLY A 46 -3.88 11.39 -1.52
C GLY A 46 -4.48 10.95 -2.86
N GLU A 47 -4.91 11.88 -3.73
CA GLU A 47 -5.45 11.57 -5.05
C GLU A 47 -4.45 11.87 -6.17
N VAL A 48 -4.25 10.89 -7.05
CA VAL A 48 -3.42 11.05 -8.25
C VAL A 48 -4.16 11.88 -9.29
N LYS A 49 -3.73 13.13 -9.49
CA LYS A 49 -4.30 14.06 -10.47
C LYS A 49 -3.64 13.92 -11.85
N ASP A 50 -2.35 13.63 -11.90
CA ASP A 50 -1.61 13.35 -13.15
C ASP A 50 -0.95 11.97 -13.13
N ARG A 51 -1.66 10.98 -13.69
CA ARG A 51 -1.19 9.59 -13.75
C ARG A 51 0.04 9.43 -14.66
N LYS A 52 0.13 10.22 -15.73
CA LYS A 52 1.21 10.10 -16.72
C LYS A 52 2.53 10.57 -16.14
N SER A 53 2.53 11.75 -15.51
CA SER A 53 3.72 12.28 -14.84
C SER A 53 4.13 11.42 -13.65
N LEU A 54 3.18 10.92 -12.85
CA LEU A 54 3.51 10.00 -11.76
C LEU A 54 4.17 8.71 -12.25
N SER A 55 3.66 8.10 -13.34
CA SER A 55 4.27 6.90 -13.94
C SER A 55 5.71 7.15 -14.39
N GLN A 56 5.98 8.29 -15.03
CA GLN A 56 7.32 8.66 -15.47
C GLN A 56 8.28 8.86 -14.29
N ILE A 57 7.80 9.44 -13.19
CA ILE A 57 8.56 9.61 -11.95
C ILE A 57 8.88 8.25 -11.34
N ILE A 58 7.91 7.34 -11.23
CA ILE A 58 8.11 5.98 -10.71
C ILE A 58 9.16 5.24 -11.56
N GLU A 59 9.02 5.26 -12.89
CA GLU A 59 9.97 4.61 -13.79
C GLU A 59 11.39 5.14 -13.64
N LYS A 60 11.53 6.46 -13.52
CA LYS A 60 12.82 7.11 -13.31
C LYS A 60 13.41 6.73 -11.95
N ALA A 61 12.63 6.82 -10.89
CA ALA A 61 13.06 6.49 -9.53
C ALA A 61 13.53 5.03 -9.40
N VAL A 62 12.84 4.08 -10.04
CA VAL A 62 13.23 2.66 -10.07
C VAL A 62 14.55 2.44 -10.79
N LYS A 63 14.84 3.22 -11.84
CA LYS A 63 16.11 3.15 -12.59
C LYS A 63 17.27 3.81 -11.84
N GLU A 64 16.99 4.85 -11.06
CA GLU A 64 17.98 5.70 -10.38
C GLU A 64 18.24 5.30 -8.92
N VAL A 65 17.71 4.17 -8.46
CA VAL A 65 17.98 3.70 -7.09
C VAL A 65 19.48 3.54 -6.83
N LYS A 66 19.89 3.90 -5.62
CA LYS A 66 21.24 3.65 -5.11
C LYS A 66 21.33 2.21 -4.63
N GLY A 67 22.43 1.53 -4.94
CA GLY A 67 22.70 0.16 -4.50
C GLY A 67 22.46 -0.86 -5.61
N LYS A 68 21.85 -2.01 -5.27
CA LYS A 68 21.59 -3.07 -6.25
C LYS A 68 20.44 -2.65 -7.18
N ARG A 69 20.54 -2.99 -8.46
CA ARG A 69 19.45 -2.77 -9.42
C ARG A 69 18.20 -3.56 -9.00
N LEU A 70 17.04 -2.91 -9.03
CA LEU A 70 15.75 -3.57 -8.86
C LEU A 70 15.43 -4.39 -10.10
N LYS A 71 15.34 -5.72 -9.94
CA LYS A 71 15.00 -6.67 -11.02
C LYS A 71 13.53 -7.07 -11.01
N SER A 72 12.85 -6.87 -9.88
CA SER A 72 11.45 -7.25 -9.72
C SER A 72 10.51 -6.21 -10.29
N LYS A 73 9.35 -6.68 -10.78
CA LYS A 73 8.20 -5.86 -11.18
C LYS A 73 7.14 -5.76 -10.07
N TYR A 74 7.34 -6.45 -8.95
CA TYR A 74 6.41 -6.48 -7.83
C TYR A 74 6.81 -5.47 -6.77
N VAL A 75 5.81 -4.77 -6.24
CA VAL A 75 5.97 -3.74 -5.22
C VAL A 75 5.02 -4.01 -4.05
N ILE A 76 5.48 -3.65 -2.86
CA ILE A 76 4.64 -3.51 -1.67
C ILE A 76 4.49 -2.00 -1.47
N LEU A 77 3.26 -1.50 -1.47
CA LEU A 77 2.97 -0.08 -1.26
C LEU A 77 2.05 0.14 -0.06
N SER A 78 2.15 1.33 0.52
CA SER A 78 1.20 1.86 1.50
C SER A 78 0.05 2.56 0.79
N LEU A 79 -1.12 2.55 1.41
CA LEU A 79 -2.23 3.43 1.03
C LEU A 79 -2.03 4.82 1.67
N PRO A 80 -2.50 5.91 1.02
CA PRO A 80 -2.48 7.25 1.61
C PRO A 80 -3.29 7.28 2.92
N GLU A 81 -2.69 7.84 3.96
CA GLU A 81 -3.32 7.95 5.29
C GLU A 81 -4.56 8.84 5.23
N GLU A 82 -4.55 9.90 4.41
CA GLU A 82 -5.65 10.86 4.24
C GLU A 82 -6.92 10.22 3.65
N LYS A 83 -6.80 9.01 3.07
CA LYS A 83 -7.88 8.24 2.47
C LYS A 83 -8.13 6.91 3.17
N SER A 84 -7.48 6.68 4.31
CA SER A 84 -7.58 5.45 5.07
C SER A 84 -8.23 5.70 6.43
N PHE A 85 -9.10 4.79 6.85
CA PHE A 85 -9.74 4.83 8.17
C PHE A 85 -9.43 3.52 8.90
N LEU A 86 -9.07 3.60 10.18
CA LEU A 86 -8.80 2.45 11.03
C LEU A 86 -9.60 2.59 12.31
N ASP A 87 -10.35 1.56 12.65
CA ASP A 87 -11.07 1.46 13.92
C ASP A 87 -10.92 0.06 14.50
N VAL A 88 -11.02 -0.04 15.82
CA VAL A 88 -10.92 -1.29 16.57
C VAL A 88 -12.15 -1.43 17.46
N PHE A 89 -13.01 -2.40 17.13
CA PHE A 89 -14.22 -2.68 17.87
C PHE A 89 -14.23 -4.11 18.42
N GLN A 90 -15.02 -4.34 19.47
CA GLN A 90 -15.17 -5.62 20.11
C GLN A 90 -16.45 -6.30 19.66
N ILE A 91 -16.35 -7.54 19.19
CA ILE A 91 -17.50 -8.37 18.85
C ILE A 91 -17.64 -9.51 19.88
N PRO A 92 -18.87 -9.97 20.17
CA PRO A 92 -19.08 -11.11 21.05
C PRO A 92 -18.50 -12.39 20.43
N LEU A 93 -18.21 -13.39 21.26
CA LEU A 93 -17.73 -14.69 20.79
C LEU A 93 -18.82 -15.36 19.95
N MET A 94 -18.51 -15.62 18.68
CA MET A 94 -19.44 -16.19 17.70
C MET A 94 -18.71 -17.16 16.77
N LYS A 95 -19.46 -17.90 15.95
CA LYS A 95 -18.85 -18.82 14.99
C LYS A 95 -18.16 -18.03 13.89
N LYS A 96 -17.09 -18.59 13.29
CA LYS A 96 -16.29 -17.90 12.28
C LYS A 96 -17.13 -17.44 11.08
N GLU A 97 -18.17 -18.18 10.74
CA GLU A 97 -19.09 -17.87 9.65
C GLU A 97 -19.96 -16.64 9.95
N GLU A 98 -20.18 -16.31 11.23
CA GLU A 98 -20.99 -15.18 11.70
C GLU A 98 -20.15 -13.92 11.89
N VAL A 99 -18.83 -14.07 12.12
CA VAL A 99 -17.89 -12.96 12.38
C VAL A 99 -17.88 -11.94 11.25
N GLU A 100 -17.83 -12.36 9.99
CA GLU A 100 -17.76 -11.42 8.85
C GLU A 100 -19.02 -10.54 8.78
N SER A 101 -20.19 -11.11 9.03
CA SER A 101 -21.46 -10.37 9.01
C SER A 101 -21.55 -9.38 10.18
N ALA A 102 -21.13 -9.80 11.37
CA ALA A 102 -21.09 -8.92 12.54
C ALA A 102 -20.10 -7.77 12.36
N VAL A 103 -18.92 -8.05 11.80
CA VAL A 103 -17.90 -7.05 11.48
C VAL A 103 -18.42 -6.00 10.50
N ARG A 104 -19.13 -6.42 9.44
CA ARG A 104 -19.75 -5.47 8.49
C ARG A 104 -20.85 -4.64 9.15
N PHE A 105 -21.69 -5.25 9.98
CA PHE A 105 -22.76 -4.55 10.70
C PHE A 105 -22.20 -3.46 11.63
N GLU A 106 -21.14 -3.76 12.39
CA GLU A 106 -20.47 -2.76 13.22
C GLU A 106 -19.77 -1.69 12.37
N ALA A 107 -19.15 -2.06 11.25
CA ALA A 107 -18.51 -1.12 10.34
C ALA A 107 -19.50 -0.09 9.74
N GLU A 108 -20.75 -0.48 9.41
CA GLU A 108 -21.79 0.45 8.94
C GLU A 108 -22.13 1.54 9.96
N ASN A 109 -22.07 1.21 11.26
CA ASN A 109 -22.36 2.17 12.33
C ASN A 109 -21.20 3.13 12.60
N HIS A 110 -19.98 2.76 12.23
CA HIS A 110 -18.74 3.48 12.54
C HIS A 110 -18.19 4.28 11.35
N ILE A 111 -18.41 3.84 10.11
CA ILE A 111 -17.85 4.47 8.91
C ILE A 111 -18.82 5.52 8.37
N PRO A 112 -18.42 6.81 8.27
CA PRO A 112 -19.31 7.91 7.87
C PRO A 112 -19.64 7.94 6.37
N ILE A 113 -19.30 6.87 5.63
CA ILE A 113 -19.53 6.72 4.20
C ILE A 113 -20.10 5.33 3.91
N PRO A 114 -20.95 5.20 2.88
CA PRO A 114 -21.52 3.91 2.50
C PRO A 114 -20.45 2.84 2.24
N LEU A 115 -20.67 1.62 2.75
CA LEU A 115 -19.72 0.51 2.61
C LEU A 115 -19.44 0.12 1.15
N ASP A 116 -20.40 0.34 0.25
CA ASP A 116 -20.24 0.09 -1.19
C ASP A 116 -19.25 1.04 -1.89
N LYS A 117 -18.80 2.10 -1.20
CA LYS A 117 -17.83 3.08 -1.70
C LYS A 117 -16.44 2.95 -1.06
N VAL A 118 -16.22 1.94 -0.22
CA VAL A 118 -14.93 1.71 0.46
C VAL A 118 -14.36 0.35 0.10
N ILE A 119 -13.04 0.23 0.26
CA ILE A 119 -12.35 -1.05 0.23
C ILE A 119 -12.14 -1.46 1.68
N GLU A 120 -12.69 -2.61 2.06
CA GLU A 120 -12.64 -3.12 3.42
C GLU A 120 -11.49 -4.10 3.60
N ILE A 121 -10.75 -3.96 4.71
CA ILE A 121 -9.75 -4.92 5.16
C ILE A 121 -10.04 -5.23 6.62
N PHE A 122 -10.42 -6.46 6.90
CA PHE A 122 -10.66 -6.93 8.26
C PHE A 122 -9.56 -7.89 8.70
N ILE A 123 -9.09 -7.71 9.93
CA ILE A 123 -8.09 -8.55 10.57
C ILE A 123 -8.73 -9.08 11.85
N THR A 124 -9.08 -10.36 11.86
CA THR A 124 -9.71 -11.09 12.99
C THR A 124 -8.70 -11.91 13.75
#